data_AF-A0A2N1QQW9-F1
#
_entry.id   AF-A0A2N1QQW9-F1
#
_cell.length_a   1.000
_cell.length_b   1.000
_cell.length_c   1.000
_cell.angle_alpha   90.00
_cell.angle_beta   90.00
_cell.angle_gamma   90.00
#
_symmetry.space_group_name_H-M   'P 1'
#
loop_
_entity.id
_entity.type
_entity.pdbx_description
1 polymer ?
#
loop_
_entity_poly.entity_id
_entity_poly.type
_entity_poly.pdbx_seq_one_letter_code
_entity_poly.pdbx_strand_id
1 'polypeptide(L)'
;MADRKEISAATRAILLKMQINELTESIVYTKVAKQVSDEHNSKVLLKIAAEEQRHAEIWKGYTKVVAKPKLLRTIWFPLLARIFGFTFALKLMERGEGNASEIYATFASEVPEAEKIAKDEDRHEQELLAMLDEERLQYVGSMVLGLSDALVELSGTLAGLTFAMQNTRLIALSGLITGISATLSMASSEYLSSRSEGNTNAFKSGLYTGVVYLATVAFLVLPYLLLPNTAFMLALGIMLGTVVLIILGFTYYISVAKDVPFLKRFGEMATISLSVAALSFVIGIIVKKTLGIEI
;
A
#
# COMPACT_ATOMS: atom_id res chain seq x y z
N MET A 1 33.89 -32.41 -2.37
CA MET A 1 32.92 -31.79 -1.43
C MET A 1 33.70 -31.44 -0.19
N ALA A 2 33.92 -30.16 0.10
CA ALA A 2 34.62 -29.75 1.32
C ALA A 2 33.79 -30.15 2.54
N ASP A 3 34.44 -30.68 3.57
CA ASP A 3 33.84 -31.09 4.84
C ASP A 3 33.23 -29.85 5.51
N ARG A 4 31.90 -29.74 5.47
CA ARG A 4 31.17 -28.66 6.16
C ARG A 4 31.15 -28.99 7.65
N LYS A 5 31.60 -28.06 8.49
CA LYS A 5 31.56 -28.19 9.96
C LYS A 5 30.15 -28.57 10.44
N GLU A 6 30.08 -29.35 11.51
CA GLU A 6 28.82 -29.54 12.25
C GLU A 6 28.34 -28.18 12.77
N ILE A 7 27.08 -27.88 12.48
CA ILE A 7 26.41 -26.64 12.90
C ILE A 7 25.58 -26.91 14.17
N SER A 8 25.41 -25.89 15.00
CA SER A 8 24.59 -26.00 16.21
C SER A 8 23.11 -26.26 15.87
N ALA A 9 22.37 -26.85 16.81
CA ALA A 9 20.93 -27.08 16.63
C ALA A 9 20.14 -25.77 16.42
N ALA A 10 20.57 -24.68 17.06
CA ALA A 10 20.00 -23.35 16.88
C ALA A 10 20.26 -22.82 15.46
N THR A 11 21.51 -22.88 14.98
CA THR A 11 21.87 -22.52 13.60
C THR A 11 21.08 -23.35 12.60
N ARG A 12 20.97 -24.67 12.81
CA ARG A 12 20.22 -25.55 11.91
C ARG A 12 18.73 -25.17 11.80
N ALA A 13 18.10 -24.77 12.90
CA ALA A 13 16.71 -24.31 12.89
C ALA A 13 16.54 -23.00 12.11
N ILE A 14 17.47 -22.06 12.26
CA ILE A 14 17.50 -20.81 11.51
C ILE A 14 17.68 -21.09 10.01
N LEU A 15 18.70 -21.87 9.64
CA LEU A 15 18.95 -22.23 8.23
C LEU A 15 17.78 -22.97 7.59
N LEU A 16 17.04 -23.80 8.33
CA LEU A 16 15.85 -24.45 7.80
C LEU A 16 14.73 -23.44 7.49
N LYS A 17 14.54 -22.43 8.35
CA LYS A 17 13.58 -21.35 8.10
C LYS A 17 13.97 -20.54 6.87
N MET A 18 15.26 -20.20 6.75
CA MET A 18 15.81 -19.47 5.60
C MET A 18 15.65 -20.29 4.32
N GLN A 19 16.07 -21.56 4.32
CA GLN A 19 15.87 -22.47 3.18
C GLN A 19 14.42 -22.52 2.69
N ILE A 20 13.44 -22.54 3.60
CA ILE A 20 12.01 -22.54 3.25
C ILE A 20 11.60 -21.19 2.64
N ASN A 21 12.07 -20.07 3.20
CA ASN A 21 11.80 -18.73 2.70
C ASN A 21 12.36 -18.56 1.30
N GLU A 22 13.65 -18.80 1.11
CA GLU A 22 14.40 -18.67 -0.15
C GLU A 22 13.75 -19.47 -1.29
N LEU A 23 13.36 -20.72 -0.99
CA LEU A 23 12.63 -21.56 -1.94
C LEU A 23 11.24 -20.99 -2.27
N THR A 24 10.59 -20.36 -1.31
CA THR A 24 9.30 -19.68 -1.50
C THR A 24 9.48 -18.40 -2.32
N GLU A 25 10.46 -17.55 -1.98
CA GLU A 25 10.78 -16.31 -2.71
C GLU A 25 11.13 -16.61 -4.17
N SER A 26 11.99 -17.60 -4.44
CA SER A 26 12.31 -18.04 -5.81
C SER A 26 11.07 -18.30 -6.67
N ILE A 27 10.08 -19.00 -6.11
CA ILE A 27 8.81 -19.29 -6.79
C ILE A 27 7.98 -18.01 -6.97
N VAL A 28 7.93 -17.14 -5.96
CA VAL A 28 7.20 -15.86 -6.04
C VAL A 28 7.81 -14.98 -7.11
N TYR A 29 9.12 -14.73 -7.08
CA TYR A 29 9.85 -13.96 -8.09
C TYR A 29 9.61 -14.50 -9.49
N THR A 30 9.70 -15.81 -9.69
CA THR A 30 9.43 -16.44 -10.98
C THR A 30 7.99 -16.19 -11.47
N LYS A 31 7.00 -16.25 -10.58
CA LYS A 31 5.59 -16.01 -10.92
C LYS A 31 5.30 -14.53 -11.17
N VAL A 32 5.94 -13.63 -10.44
CA VAL A 32 5.79 -12.18 -10.61
C VAL A 32 6.47 -11.74 -11.91
N ALA A 33 7.67 -12.24 -12.21
CA ALA A 33 8.38 -11.94 -13.45
C ALA A 33 7.55 -12.23 -14.73
N LYS A 34 6.71 -13.27 -14.70
CA LYS A 34 5.79 -13.62 -15.80
C LYS A 34 4.62 -12.65 -15.98
N GLN A 35 4.35 -11.81 -14.98
CA GLN A 35 3.27 -10.82 -15.00
C GLN A 35 3.78 -9.41 -15.33
N VAL A 36 5.09 -9.19 -15.28
CA VAL A 36 5.71 -7.90 -15.58
C VAL A 36 5.87 -7.77 -17.10
N SER A 37 5.28 -6.72 -17.66
CA SER A 37 5.34 -6.43 -19.10
C SER A 37 6.71 -5.91 -19.55
N ASP A 38 7.43 -5.22 -18.66
CA ASP A 38 8.76 -4.69 -18.94
C ASP A 38 9.81 -5.82 -18.97
N GLU A 39 10.48 -5.98 -20.11
CA GLU A 39 11.40 -7.09 -20.34
C GLU A 39 12.65 -6.98 -19.44
N HIS A 40 13.09 -5.76 -19.14
CA HIS A 40 14.24 -5.53 -18.27
C HIS A 40 13.93 -5.99 -16.84
N ASN A 41 12.85 -5.47 -16.24
CA ASN A 41 12.41 -5.83 -14.89
C ASN A 41 12.10 -7.33 -14.79
N SER A 42 11.44 -7.92 -15.80
CA SER A 42 11.18 -9.37 -15.83
C SER A 42 12.49 -10.18 -15.77
N LYS A 43 13.52 -9.79 -16.53
CA LYS A 43 14.84 -10.45 -16.50
C LYS A 43 15.53 -10.32 -15.15
N VAL A 44 15.47 -9.15 -14.51
CA VAL A 44 16.08 -8.97 -13.19
C VAL A 44 15.36 -9.82 -12.15
N LEU A 45 14.03 -9.86 -12.15
CA LEU A 45 13.27 -10.74 -11.24
C LEU A 45 13.57 -12.23 -11.44
N LEU A 46 13.77 -12.68 -12.70
CA LEU A 46 14.20 -14.06 -12.98
C LEU A 46 15.63 -14.34 -12.51
N LYS A 47 16.52 -13.34 -12.58
CA LYS A 47 17.88 -13.44 -12.05
C LYS A 47 17.85 -13.61 -10.53
N ILE A 48 17.10 -12.75 -9.81
CA ILE A 48 16.91 -12.85 -8.36
C ILE A 48 16.30 -14.21 -8.00
N ALA A 49 15.25 -14.65 -8.71
CA ALA A 49 14.65 -15.97 -8.48
C ALA A 49 15.67 -17.14 -8.55
N ALA A 50 16.62 -17.07 -9.48
CA ALA A 50 17.68 -18.05 -9.64
C ALA A 50 18.78 -17.92 -8.56
N GLU A 51 18.95 -16.74 -7.96
CA GLU A 51 19.82 -16.48 -6.82
C GLU A 51 19.22 -17.11 -5.55
N GLU A 52 17.95 -16.87 -5.24
CA GLU A 52 17.27 -17.49 -4.07
C GLU A 52 17.23 -19.02 -4.16
N GLN A 53 17.04 -19.57 -5.37
CA GLN A 53 17.10 -21.01 -5.56
C GLN A 53 18.51 -21.57 -5.25
N ARG A 54 19.57 -20.82 -5.56
CA ARG A 54 20.94 -21.18 -5.22
C ARG A 54 21.19 -21.06 -3.72
N HIS A 55 20.67 -20.01 -3.07
CA HIS A 55 20.74 -19.83 -1.62
C HIS A 55 20.06 -21.00 -0.88
N ALA A 56 18.85 -21.37 -1.29
CA ALA A 56 18.14 -22.53 -0.76
C ALA A 56 18.94 -23.84 -0.88
N GLU A 57 19.65 -24.07 -1.99
CA GLU A 57 20.52 -25.24 -2.16
C GLU A 57 21.79 -25.17 -1.29
N ILE A 58 22.35 -23.98 -1.05
CA ILE A 58 23.45 -23.79 -0.10
C ILE A 58 23.00 -24.18 1.31
N TRP A 59 21.84 -23.67 1.75
CA TRP A 59 21.22 -23.99 3.03
C TRP A 59 20.89 -25.47 3.17
N LYS A 60 20.33 -26.09 2.15
CA LYS A 60 20.09 -27.54 2.09
C LYS A 60 21.35 -28.36 2.31
N GLY A 61 22.49 -27.90 1.80
CA GLY A 61 23.76 -28.59 2.01
C GLY A 61 24.22 -28.58 3.48
N TYR A 62 23.74 -27.64 4.30
CA TYR A 62 23.98 -27.56 5.75
C TYR A 62 22.88 -28.26 6.55
N THR A 63 21.61 -27.99 6.25
CA THR A 63 20.46 -28.59 6.96
C THR A 63 20.34 -30.08 6.68
N LYS A 64 20.78 -30.54 5.49
CA LYS A 64 20.55 -31.90 4.94
C LYS A 64 19.06 -32.26 4.83
N VAL A 65 18.17 -31.26 4.81
CA VAL A 65 16.73 -31.45 4.72
C VAL A 65 16.23 -30.94 3.38
N VAL A 66 15.34 -31.69 2.74
CA VAL A 66 14.59 -31.21 1.58
C VAL A 66 13.40 -30.40 2.08
N ALA A 67 13.54 -29.07 2.09
CA ALA A 67 12.48 -28.15 2.48
C ALA A 67 11.33 -28.13 1.46
N LYS A 68 10.13 -27.78 1.92
CA LYS A 68 8.95 -27.51 1.07
C LYS A 68 8.60 -26.02 1.13
N PRO A 69 8.22 -25.39 0.01
CA PRO A 69 7.86 -23.98 0.00
C PRO A 69 6.53 -23.73 0.72
N LYS A 70 6.34 -22.50 1.19
CA LYS A 70 5.08 -22.05 1.80
C LYS A 70 4.06 -21.76 0.70
N LEU A 71 3.27 -22.79 0.34
CA LEU A 71 2.32 -22.73 -0.79
C LEU A 71 1.42 -21.49 -0.78
N LEU A 72 0.88 -21.11 0.39
CA LEU A 72 0.02 -19.93 0.51
C LEU A 72 0.73 -18.64 0.09
N ARG A 73 2.00 -18.42 0.50
CA ARG A 73 2.80 -17.26 0.08
C ARG A 73 3.02 -17.27 -1.44
N THR A 74 3.28 -18.44 -2.03
CA THR A 74 3.49 -18.58 -3.48
C THR A 74 2.26 -18.26 -4.34
N ILE A 75 1.09 -18.13 -3.73
CA ILE A 75 -0.17 -17.74 -4.40
C ILE A 75 -0.50 -16.30 -4.05
N TRP A 76 -0.38 -15.94 -2.77
CA TRP A 76 -0.76 -14.63 -2.24
C TRP A 76 0.08 -13.48 -2.80
N PHE A 77 1.41 -13.59 -2.81
CA PHE A 77 2.27 -12.50 -3.30
C PHE A 77 2.13 -12.24 -4.80
N PRO A 78 2.05 -13.25 -5.68
CA PRO A 78 1.74 -13.02 -7.09
C PRO A 78 0.37 -12.36 -7.30
N LEU A 79 -0.63 -12.69 -6.48
CA LEU A 79 -1.94 -12.03 -6.52
C LEU A 79 -1.84 -10.56 -6.08
N LEU A 80 -1.11 -10.30 -4.98
CA LEU A 80 -0.84 -8.94 -4.52
C LEU A 80 -0.09 -8.12 -5.57
N ALA A 81 0.90 -8.70 -6.25
CA ALA A 81 1.66 -8.04 -7.31
C ALA A 81 0.74 -7.58 -8.44
N ARG A 82 -0.26 -8.39 -8.80
CA ARG A 82 -1.27 -8.04 -9.81
C ARG A 82 -2.20 -6.91 -9.37
N ILE A 83 -2.61 -6.92 -8.09
CA ILE A 83 -3.62 -5.99 -7.56
C ILE A 83 -3.00 -4.66 -7.16
N PHE A 84 -1.84 -4.66 -6.51
CA PHE A 84 -1.19 -3.48 -5.92
C PHE A 84 0.08 -3.04 -6.64
N GLY A 85 0.58 -3.82 -7.59
CA GLY A 85 1.86 -3.59 -8.26
C GLY A 85 2.95 -4.50 -7.70
N PHE A 86 3.88 -4.90 -8.56
CA PHE A 86 4.89 -5.89 -8.19
C PHE A 86 5.88 -5.33 -7.18
N THR A 87 6.20 -4.04 -7.25
CA THR A 87 7.15 -3.43 -6.32
C THR A 87 6.61 -3.41 -4.90
N PHE A 88 5.31 -3.09 -4.70
CA PHE A 88 4.68 -3.18 -3.39
C PHE A 88 4.71 -4.62 -2.85
N ALA A 89 4.33 -5.60 -3.67
CA ALA A 89 4.22 -6.99 -3.22
C ALA A 89 5.59 -7.59 -2.84
N LEU A 90 6.62 -7.32 -3.63
CA LEU A 90 7.97 -7.83 -3.38
C LEU A 90 8.59 -7.11 -2.17
N LYS A 91 8.51 -5.78 -2.06
CA LYS A 91 8.99 -5.08 -0.85
C LYS A 91 8.26 -5.50 0.43
N LEU A 92 6.97 -5.81 0.34
CA LEU A 92 6.22 -6.37 1.46
C LEU A 92 6.72 -7.77 1.84
N MET A 93 7.14 -8.57 0.86
CA MET A 93 7.73 -9.89 1.08
C MET A 93 9.07 -9.78 1.80
N GLU A 94 9.95 -8.92 1.29
CA GLU A 94 11.31 -8.67 1.81
C GLU A 94 11.31 -8.06 3.22
N ARG A 95 10.36 -7.17 3.54
CA ARG A 95 10.21 -6.64 4.92
C ARG A 95 9.96 -7.73 5.96
N GLY A 96 9.47 -8.91 5.55
CA GLY A 96 9.26 -10.06 6.43
C GLY A 96 10.53 -10.84 6.79
N GLU A 97 11.63 -10.57 6.10
CA GLU A 97 12.94 -11.23 6.26
C GLU A 97 13.69 -10.72 7.51
N GLY A 98 13.39 -9.49 7.96
CA GLY A 98 14.03 -8.83 9.11
C GLY A 98 15.41 -8.25 8.77
N ASN A 99 16.13 -7.71 9.76
CA ASN A 99 17.51 -7.25 9.56
C ASN A 99 18.41 -8.47 9.32
N ALA A 100 18.58 -8.82 8.04
CA ALA A 100 19.47 -9.86 7.55
C ALA A 100 20.84 -9.82 8.26
N SER A 101 21.44 -8.62 8.35
CA SER A 101 22.73 -8.36 9.02
C SER A 101 22.83 -8.92 10.45
N GLU A 102 21.80 -8.71 11.29
CA GLU A 102 21.81 -9.20 12.68
C GLU A 102 21.67 -10.72 12.73
N ILE A 103 20.81 -11.29 11.89
CA ILE A 103 20.56 -12.73 11.83
C ILE A 103 21.82 -13.45 11.33
N TYR A 104 22.42 -13.00 10.23
CA TYR A 104 23.63 -13.58 9.66
C TYR A 104 24.83 -13.49 10.61
N ALA A 105 24.97 -12.40 11.36
CA ALA A 105 26.05 -12.25 12.35
C ALA A 105 26.02 -13.32 13.46
N THR A 106 24.84 -13.86 13.80
CA THR A 106 24.72 -14.87 14.88
C THR A 106 25.32 -16.23 14.53
N PHE A 107 25.44 -16.58 13.25
CA PHE A 107 25.94 -17.89 12.81
C PHE A 107 27.02 -17.85 11.73
N ALA A 108 27.52 -16.66 11.37
CA ALA A 108 28.60 -16.49 10.39
C ALA A 108 29.88 -17.28 10.73
N SER A 109 30.16 -17.53 12.01
CA SER A 109 31.29 -18.35 12.46
C SER A 109 31.14 -19.84 12.13
N GLU A 110 29.90 -20.32 12.02
CA GLU A 110 29.57 -21.72 11.69
C GLU A 110 29.34 -21.91 10.18
N VAL A 111 28.88 -20.86 9.49
CA VAL A 111 28.49 -20.90 8.08
C VAL A 111 29.12 -19.72 7.33
N PRO A 112 30.34 -19.88 6.77
CA PRO A 112 31.03 -18.80 6.09
C PRO A 112 30.27 -18.23 4.87
N GLU A 113 29.46 -19.04 4.19
CA GLU A 113 28.64 -18.59 3.06
C GLU A 113 27.55 -17.59 3.45
N ALA A 114 27.21 -17.49 4.75
CA ALA A 114 26.24 -16.55 5.29
C ALA A 114 26.54 -15.09 4.92
N GLU A 115 27.81 -14.68 5.03
CA GLU A 115 28.20 -13.31 4.73
C GLU A 115 28.05 -12.98 3.24
N LYS A 116 28.27 -13.97 2.38
CA LYS A 116 28.11 -13.78 0.93
C LYS A 116 26.63 -13.65 0.56
N ILE A 117 25.79 -14.53 1.10
CA ILE A 117 24.35 -14.50 0.84
C ILE A 117 23.75 -13.20 1.38
N ALA A 118 24.16 -12.73 2.56
CA ALA A 118 23.74 -11.43 3.09
C ALA A 118 24.01 -10.27 2.11
N LYS A 119 25.17 -10.26 1.44
CA LYS A 119 25.51 -9.24 0.43
C LYS A 119 24.71 -9.41 -0.87
N ASP A 120 24.36 -10.64 -1.22
CA ASP A 120 23.47 -10.91 -2.35
C ASP A 120 22.05 -10.39 -2.02
N GLU A 121 21.54 -10.58 -0.80
CA GLU A 121 20.25 -10.02 -0.36
C GLU A 121 20.22 -8.49 -0.34
N ASP A 122 21.27 -7.84 0.19
CA ASP A 122 21.39 -6.38 0.12
C ASP A 122 21.34 -5.90 -1.34
N ARG A 123 21.95 -6.65 -2.28
CA ARG A 123 21.89 -6.34 -3.72
C ARG A 123 20.48 -6.55 -4.26
N HIS A 124 19.79 -7.63 -3.90
CA HIS A 124 18.41 -7.90 -4.33
C HIS A 124 17.49 -6.73 -3.95
N GLU A 125 17.59 -6.23 -2.71
CA GLU A 125 16.80 -5.08 -2.26
C GLU A 125 17.10 -3.84 -3.10
N GLN A 126 18.38 -3.55 -3.39
CA GLN A 126 18.75 -2.40 -4.24
C GLN A 126 18.25 -2.58 -5.69
N GLU A 127 18.29 -3.79 -6.24
CA GLU A 127 17.74 -4.08 -7.56
C GLU A 127 16.21 -3.86 -7.57
N LEU A 128 15.49 -4.24 -6.51
CA LEU A 128 14.06 -3.94 -6.37
C LEU A 128 13.77 -2.44 -6.21
N LEU A 129 14.64 -1.71 -5.50
CA LEU A 129 14.54 -0.25 -5.40
C LEU A 129 14.78 0.42 -6.76
N ALA A 130 15.67 -0.10 -7.59
CA ALA A 130 15.86 0.40 -8.95
C ALA A 130 14.63 0.18 -9.84
N MET A 131 13.83 -0.87 -9.55
CA MET A 131 12.55 -1.14 -10.22
C MET A 131 11.37 -0.32 -9.69
N LEU A 132 11.61 0.70 -8.84
CA LEU A 132 10.58 1.62 -8.37
C LEU A 132 9.92 2.42 -9.53
N ASP A 133 10.45 2.39 -10.74
CA ASP A 133 9.84 3.04 -11.91
C ASP A 133 8.67 2.22 -12.53
N GLU A 134 7.94 1.48 -11.70
CA GLU A 134 6.69 0.84 -12.10
C GLU A 134 5.63 1.91 -12.39
N GLU A 135 4.86 1.75 -13.47
CA GLU A 135 3.82 2.70 -13.90
C GLU A 135 2.91 3.14 -12.74
N ARG A 136 2.45 2.19 -11.92
CA ARG A 136 1.58 2.50 -10.77
C ARG A 136 2.29 3.34 -9.71
N LEU A 137 3.60 3.15 -9.53
CA LEU A 137 4.38 3.94 -8.59
C LEU A 137 4.62 5.37 -9.08
N GLN A 138 4.78 5.55 -10.39
CA GLN A 138 4.89 6.88 -11.02
C GLN A 138 3.68 7.76 -10.68
N TYR A 139 2.47 7.20 -10.73
CA TYR A 139 1.23 7.94 -10.42
C TYR A 139 0.83 7.92 -8.94
N VAL A 140 1.67 7.40 -8.03
CA VAL A 140 1.38 7.48 -6.59
C VAL A 140 1.20 8.92 -6.13
N GLY A 141 1.94 9.87 -6.70
CA GLY A 141 1.76 11.30 -6.40
C GLY A 141 0.33 11.76 -6.68
N SER A 142 -0.15 11.54 -7.90
CA SER A 142 -1.52 11.86 -8.34
C SER A 142 -2.58 11.12 -7.51
N MET A 143 -2.37 9.84 -7.19
CA MET A 143 -3.26 9.08 -6.31
C MET A 143 -3.31 9.65 -4.88
N VAL A 144 -2.17 10.03 -4.30
CA VAL A 144 -2.08 10.63 -2.97
C VAL A 144 -2.82 11.96 -2.94
N LEU A 145 -2.62 12.77 -3.97
CA LEU A 145 -3.26 14.06 -4.10
C LEU A 145 -4.79 13.90 -4.16
N GLY A 146 -5.31 13.05 -5.06
CA GLY A 146 -6.74 12.80 -5.18
C GLY A 146 -7.37 12.21 -3.92
N LEU A 147 -6.68 11.27 -3.25
CA LEU A 147 -7.17 10.69 -2.00
C LEU A 147 -7.21 11.72 -0.87
N SER A 148 -6.13 12.46 -0.67
CA SER A 148 -6.01 13.38 0.46
C SER A 148 -7.02 14.52 0.34
N ASP A 149 -7.20 15.05 -0.87
CA ASP A 149 -8.18 16.10 -1.15
C ASP A 149 -9.61 15.59 -0.92
N ALA A 150 -9.97 14.44 -1.51
CA ALA A 150 -11.28 13.82 -1.31
C ALA A 150 -11.59 13.55 0.17
N LEU A 151 -10.64 12.98 0.90
CA LEU A 151 -10.83 12.68 2.32
C LEU A 151 -11.07 13.95 3.14
N VAL A 152 -10.28 15.00 2.92
CA VAL A 152 -10.42 16.25 3.68
C VAL A 152 -11.70 16.99 3.30
N GLU A 153 -11.96 17.18 2.00
CA GLU A 153 -13.10 17.95 1.50
C GLU A 153 -14.44 17.25 1.79
N LEU A 154 -14.57 15.97 1.43
CA LEU A 154 -15.85 15.25 1.59
C LEU A 154 -16.12 14.91 3.05
N SER A 155 -15.11 14.55 3.86
CA SER A 155 -15.37 14.31 5.28
C SER A 155 -15.83 15.59 5.99
N GLY A 156 -15.22 16.74 5.66
CA GLY A 156 -15.66 18.07 6.11
C GLY A 156 -17.10 18.35 5.71
N THR A 157 -17.38 18.26 4.41
CA THR A 157 -18.69 18.56 3.84
C THR A 157 -19.78 17.65 4.41
N LEU A 158 -19.58 16.33 4.40
CA LEU A 158 -20.54 15.36 4.91
C LEU A 158 -20.75 15.50 6.43
N ALA A 159 -19.70 15.81 7.20
CA ALA A 159 -19.85 16.06 8.63
C ALA A 159 -20.70 17.31 8.90
N GLY A 160 -20.43 18.42 8.22
CA GLY A 160 -21.23 19.66 8.33
C GLY A 160 -22.69 19.46 7.92
N LEU A 161 -22.91 18.80 6.78
CA LEU A 161 -24.25 18.49 6.27
C LEU A 161 -25.02 17.52 7.18
N THR A 162 -24.33 16.60 7.84
CA THR A 162 -24.97 15.65 8.75
C THR A 162 -25.74 16.34 9.85
N PHE A 163 -25.15 17.37 10.45
CA PHE A 163 -25.83 18.14 11.47
C PHE A 163 -26.88 19.09 10.87
N ALA A 164 -26.56 19.72 9.73
CA ALA A 164 -27.45 20.68 9.09
C ALA A 164 -28.79 20.04 8.70
N MET A 165 -28.73 18.89 8.02
CA MET A 165 -29.88 18.27 7.37
C MET A 165 -30.52 17.14 8.17
N GLN A 166 -29.77 16.43 9.03
CA GLN A 166 -30.25 15.31 9.84
C GLN A 166 -31.01 14.21 9.06
N ASN A 167 -30.74 14.10 7.75
CA ASN A 167 -31.42 13.18 6.85
C ASN A 167 -30.39 12.52 5.93
N THR A 168 -30.18 11.21 6.09
CA THR A 168 -29.14 10.47 5.36
C THR A 168 -29.28 10.57 3.84
N ARG A 169 -30.50 10.64 3.31
CA ARG A 169 -30.75 10.73 1.85
C ARG A 169 -30.37 12.09 1.30
N LEU A 170 -30.69 13.17 2.00
CA LEU A 170 -30.29 14.52 1.59
C LEU A 170 -28.76 14.67 1.68
N ILE A 171 -28.16 14.16 2.76
CA ILE A 171 -26.70 14.17 2.93
C ILE A 171 -26.02 13.37 1.81
N ALA A 172 -26.53 12.18 1.48
CA ALA A 172 -25.99 11.36 0.40
C ALA A 172 -26.15 12.03 -0.97
N LEU A 173 -27.31 12.63 -1.25
CA LEU A 173 -27.55 13.36 -2.50
C LEU A 173 -26.55 14.50 -2.66
N SER A 174 -26.42 15.35 -1.64
CA SER A 174 -25.44 16.45 -1.65
C SER A 174 -24.01 15.92 -1.76
N GLY A 175 -23.67 14.87 -1.02
CA GLY A 175 -22.35 14.23 -1.07
C GLY A 175 -22.00 13.67 -2.44
N LEU A 176 -22.95 13.05 -3.15
CA LEU A 176 -22.74 12.54 -4.50
C LEU A 176 -22.57 13.68 -5.51
N ILE A 177 -23.42 14.70 -5.46
CA ILE A 177 -23.34 15.83 -6.39
C ILE A 177 -22.00 16.56 -6.21
N THR A 178 -21.68 16.94 -4.96
CA THR A 178 -20.41 17.61 -4.63
C THR A 178 -19.22 16.72 -4.96
N GLY A 179 -19.23 15.46 -4.54
CA GLY A 179 -18.11 14.55 -4.73
C GLY A 179 -17.82 14.20 -6.19
N ILE A 180 -18.87 13.99 -7.02
CA ILE A 180 -18.69 13.73 -8.46
C ILE A 180 -18.19 14.99 -9.17
N SER A 181 -18.74 16.17 -8.84
CA SER A 181 -18.27 17.43 -9.40
C SER A 181 -16.80 17.70 -9.04
N ALA A 182 -16.44 17.50 -7.77
CA ALA A 182 -15.07 17.66 -7.28
C ALA A 182 -14.12 16.64 -7.94
N THR A 183 -14.55 15.39 -8.11
CA THR A 183 -13.80 14.36 -8.85
C THR A 183 -13.43 14.83 -10.25
N LEU A 184 -14.41 15.32 -11.02
CA LEU A 184 -14.19 15.79 -12.40
C LEU A 184 -13.26 17.01 -12.42
N SER A 185 -13.44 17.94 -11.48
CA SER A 185 -12.59 19.11 -11.31
C SER A 185 -11.14 18.71 -11.02
N MET A 186 -10.93 17.81 -10.07
CA MET A 186 -9.60 17.40 -9.63
C MET A 186 -8.86 16.57 -10.68
N ALA A 187 -9.57 15.65 -11.35
CA ALA A 187 -9.04 14.90 -12.48
C ALA A 187 -8.61 15.83 -13.63
N SER A 188 -9.41 16.84 -13.93
CA SER A 188 -9.11 17.83 -14.99
C SER A 188 -7.94 18.73 -14.59
N SER A 189 -7.89 19.16 -13.32
CA SER A 189 -6.82 20.01 -12.79
C SER A 189 -5.47 19.29 -12.79
N GLU A 190 -5.45 18.03 -12.37
CA GLU A 190 -4.24 17.20 -12.41
C GLU A 190 -3.78 16.95 -13.86
N TYR A 191 -4.71 16.68 -14.78
CA TYR A 191 -4.40 16.55 -16.20
C TYR A 191 -3.72 17.82 -16.75
N LEU A 192 -4.29 18.99 -16.45
CA LEU A 192 -3.75 20.27 -16.90
C LEU A 192 -2.38 20.56 -16.27
N SER A 193 -2.21 20.31 -14.97
CA SER A 193 -0.93 20.49 -14.26
C SER A 193 0.16 19.58 -14.83
N SER A 194 -0.10 18.27 -14.90
CA SER A 194 0.85 17.30 -15.48
C SER A 194 1.20 17.65 -16.92
N ARG A 195 0.24 18.13 -17.73
CA ARG A 195 0.50 18.54 -19.12
C ARG A 195 1.39 19.79 -19.17
N SER A 196 1.16 20.76 -18.28
CA SER A 196 1.98 21.97 -18.17
C SER A 196 3.40 21.67 -17.71
N GLU A 197 3.59 20.64 -16.89
CA GLU A 197 4.89 20.15 -16.42
C GLU A 197 5.63 19.31 -17.47
N GLY A 198 5.05 19.12 -18.66
CA GLY A 198 5.67 18.37 -19.76
C GLY A 198 5.56 16.84 -19.61
N ASN A 199 4.71 16.33 -18.73
CA ASN A 199 4.48 14.89 -18.59
C ASN A 199 3.76 14.33 -19.83
N THR A 200 4.42 13.42 -20.54
CA THR A 200 3.90 12.78 -21.76
C THR A 200 2.62 11.97 -21.52
N ASN A 201 2.39 11.54 -20.28
CA ASN A 201 1.24 10.74 -19.87
C ASN A 201 0.27 11.51 -18.96
N ALA A 202 0.16 12.84 -19.10
CA ALA A 202 -0.71 13.67 -18.26
C ALA A 202 -2.17 13.19 -18.13
N PHE A 203 -2.72 12.57 -19.19
CA PHE A 203 -4.06 11.97 -19.14
C PHE A 203 -4.16 10.86 -18.08
N LYS A 204 -3.12 10.02 -17.95
CA LYS A 204 -3.08 8.96 -16.95
C LYS A 204 -3.04 9.57 -15.54
N SER A 205 -2.26 10.63 -15.30
CA SER A 205 -2.24 11.33 -14.01
C SER A 205 -3.65 11.77 -13.59
N GLY A 206 -4.35 12.48 -14.48
CA GLY A 206 -5.72 12.91 -14.24
C GLY A 206 -6.69 11.74 -14.01
N LEU A 207 -6.54 10.66 -14.78
CA LEU A 207 -7.37 9.45 -14.62
C LEU A 207 -7.15 8.77 -13.26
N TYR A 208 -5.89 8.56 -12.84
CA TYR A 208 -5.58 7.96 -11.54
C TYR A 208 -6.11 8.81 -10.39
N THR A 209 -5.94 10.13 -10.45
CA THR A 209 -6.53 11.06 -9.48
C THR A 209 -8.04 10.94 -9.43
N GLY A 210 -8.71 10.99 -10.59
CA GLY A 210 -10.17 10.91 -10.67
C GLY A 210 -10.73 9.57 -10.15
N VAL A 211 -10.11 8.45 -10.51
CA VAL A 211 -10.56 7.13 -10.05
C VAL A 211 -10.42 6.99 -8.53
N VAL A 212 -9.29 7.39 -7.96
CA VAL A 212 -9.07 7.34 -6.50
C VAL A 212 -10.01 8.28 -5.76
N TYR A 213 -10.22 9.48 -6.28
CA TYR A 213 -11.17 10.44 -5.72
C TYR A 213 -12.59 9.87 -5.72
N LEU A 214 -13.07 9.38 -6.89
CA LEU A 214 -14.41 8.83 -7.03
C LEU A 214 -14.65 7.62 -6.12
N ALA A 215 -13.66 6.73 -6.02
CA ALA A 215 -13.73 5.58 -5.12
C ALA A 215 -13.87 6.04 -3.65
N THR A 216 -13.12 7.07 -3.27
CA THR A 216 -13.20 7.67 -1.92
C THR A 216 -14.60 8.25 -1.67
N VAL A 217 -15.13 9.03 -2.61
CA VAL A 217 -16.51 9.56 -2.54
C VAL A 217 -17.52 8.43 -2.33
N ALA A 218 -17.42 7.36 -3.12
CA ALA A 218 -18.32 6.22 -3.02
C ALA A 218 -18.26 5.59 -1.62
N PHE A 219 -17.06 5.34 -1.07
CA PHE A 219 -16.91 4.78 0.27
C PHE A 219 -17.44 5.69 1.38
N LEU A 220 -17.20 7.00 1.30
CA LEU A 220 -17.64 7.95 2.34
C LEU A 220 -19.16 8.18 2.32
N VAL A 221 -19.79 8.13 1.13
CA VAL A 221 -21.23 8.32 0.99
C VAL A 221 -22.03 7.03 1.26
N LEU A 222 -21.43 5.86 1.04
CA LEU A 222 -22.07 4.56 1.22
C LEU A 222 -22.85 4.38 2.54
N PRO A 223 -22.32 4.73 3.73
CA PRO A 223 -23.09 4.58 4.97
C PRO A 223 -24.40 5.40 4.97
N TYR A 224 -24.42 6.58 4.34
CA TYR A 224 -25.62 7.41 4.23
C TYR A 224 -26.63 6.86 3.21
N LEU A 225 -26.18 6.07 2.23
CA LEU A 225 -27.07 5.40 1.27
C LEU A 225 -27.72 4.14 1.86
N LEU A 226 -27.00 3.42 2.72
CA LEU A 226 -27.45 2.15 3.28
C LEU A 226 -28.31 2.32 4.54
N LEU A 227 -28.01 3.31 5.38
CA LEU A 227 -28.69 3.48 6.66
C LEU A 227 -30.02 4.25 6.55
N PRO A 228 -30.99 3.98 7.45
CA PRO A 228 -32.25 4.73 7.53
C PRO A 228 -32.03 6.22 7.82
N ASN A 229 -32.99 7.07 7.43
CA ASN A 229 -32.89 8.53 7.57
C ASN A 229 -32.61 8.99 9.00
N THR A 230 -33.15 8.29 10.00
CA THR A 230 -32.99 8.60 11.42
C THR A 230 -31.61 8.25 11.98
N ALA A 231 -30.81 7.44 11.26
CA ALA A 231 -29.52 6.95 11.70
C ALA A 231 -28.34 7.83 11.20
N PHE A 232 -28.55 9.13 11.00
CA PHE A 232 -27.55 10.04 10.44
C PHE A 232 -26.27 10.15 11.30
N MET A 233 -26.38 10.11 12.63
CA MET A 233 -25.21 10.10 13.52
C MET A 233 -24.41 8.80 13.44
N LEU A 234 -25.09 7.66 13.25
CA LEU A 234 -24.43 6.37 13.03
C LEU A 234 -23.71 6.37 11.67
N ALA A 235 -24.35 6.91 10.63
CA ALA A 235 -23.74 7.06 9.32
C ALA A 235 -22.46 7.94 9.36
N LEU A 236 -22.49 9.02 10.14
CA LEU A 236 -21.31 9.84 10.41
C LEU A 236 -20.19 9.06 11.12
N GLY A 237 -20.51 8.30 12.16
CA GLY A 237 -19.54 7.45 12.84
C GLY A 237 -18.88 6.43 11.91
N ILE A 238 -19.67 5.76 11.05
CA ILE A 238 -19.15 4.81 10.07
C ILE A 238 -18.31 5.53 9.00
N MET A 239 -18.75 6.70 8.52
CA MET A 239 -17.99 7.49 7.55
C MET A 239 -16.63 7.91 8.12
N LEU A 240 -16.57 8.43 9.35
CA LEU A 240 -15.30 8.80 10.01
C LEU A 240 -14.40 7.59 10.24
N GLY A 241 -14.97 6.44 10.64
CA GLY A 241 -14.23 5.19 10.71
C GLY A 241 -13.64 4.78 9.34
N THR A 242 -14.43 4.95 8.28
CA THR A 242 -14.01 4.68 6.90
C THR A 242 -12.87 5.62 6.47
N VAL A 243 -12.93 6.92 6.81
CA VAL A 243 -11.84 7.87 6.59
C VAL A 243 -10.55 7.36 7.23
N VAL A 244 -10.57 6.98 8.51
CA VAL A 244 -9.38 6.48 9.22
C VAL A 244 -8.85 5.19 8.58
N LEU A 245 -9.72 4.26 8.17
CA LEU A 245 -9.31 3.02 7.51
C LEU A 245 -8.68 3.27 6.14
N ILE A 246 -9.22 4.20 5.35
CA ILE A 246 -8.65 4.58 4.05
C ILE A 246 -7.27 5.21 4.27
N ILE A 247 -7.13 6.15 5.22
CA ILE A 247 -5.84 6.77 5.56
C ILE A 247 -4.84 5.69 5.99
N LEU A 248 -5.26 4.75 6.85
CA LEU A 248 -4.40 3.66 7.33
C LEU A 248 -3.91 2.79 6.16
N GLY A 249 -4.83 2.30 5.34
CA GLY A 249 -4.51 1.40 4.22
C GLY A 249 -3.60 2.06 3.19
N PHE A 250 -3.90 3.31 2.83
CA PHE A 250 -3.12 4.04 1.83
C PHE A 250 -1.76 4.49 2.36
N THR A 251 -1.69 4.96 3.62
CA THR A 251 -0.40 5.28 4.25
C THR A 251 0.49 4.03 4.34
N TYR A 252 -0.10 2.88 4.67
CA TYR A 252 0.63 1.62 4.71
C TYR A 252 1.17 1.26 3.32
N TYR A 253 0.33 1.37 2.28
CA TYR A 253 0.75 1.14 0.90
C TYR A 253 1.96 2.00 0.51
N ILE A 254 1.90 3.33 0.74
CA ILE A 254 3.02 4.23 0.42
C ILE A 254 4.24 3.90 1.29
N SER A 255 4.05 3.62 2.58
CA SER A 255 5.15 3.30 3.49
C SER A 255 5.94 2.11 3.01
N VAL A 256 5.26 1.05 2.53
CA VAL A 256 5.92 -0.12 1.96
C VAL A 256 6.55 0.20 0.60
N ALA A 257 5.79 0.81 -0.30
CA ALA A 257 6.23 1.03 -1.66
C ALA A 257 7.43 2.00 -1.74
N LYS A 258 7.38 3.11 -0.99
CA LYS A 258 8.37 4.20 -1.03
C LYS A 258 9.33 4.26 0.16
N ASP A 259 9.25 3.30 1.07
CA ASP A 259 10.07 3.25 2.28
C ASP A 259 10.03 4.53 3.13
N VAL A 260 8.83 5.08 3.30
CA VAL A 260 8.60 6.30 4.10
C VAL A 260 8.04 5.97 5.49
N PRO A 261 8.30 6.82 6.51
CA PRO A 261 7.86 6.55 7.88
C PRO A 261 6.34 6.56 8.02
N PHE A 262 5.76 5.38 8.31
CA PHE A 262 4.31 5.17 8.43
C PHE A 262 3.66 6.07 9.48
N LEU A 263 4.13 6.02 10.74
CA LEU A 263 3.49 6.70 11.87
C LEU A 263 3.39 8.21 11.67
N LYS A 264 4.44 8.82 11.12
CA LYS A 264 4.47 10.25 10.84
C LYS A 264 3.41 10.64 9.79
N ARG A 265 3.39 9.93 8.66
CA ARG A 265 2.45 10.20 7.56
C ARG A 265 1.00 9.93 7.94
N PHE A 266 0.77 8.85 8.67
CA PHE A 266 -0.57 8.50 9.17
C PHE A 266 -1.07 9.59 10.12
N GLY A 267 -0.22 10.00 11.08
CA GLY A 267 -0.55 11.05 12.03
C GLY A 267 -0.85 12.40 11.36
N GLU A 268 -0.04 12.80 10.38
CA GLU A 268 -0.27 14.02 9.57
C GLU A 268 -1.64 14.00 8.89
N MET A 269 -1.93 12.97 8.08
CA MET A 269 -3.18 12.89 7.33
C MET A 269 -4.41 12.73 8.24
N ALA A 270 -4.35 11.84 9.23
CA ALA A 270 -5.46 11.62 10.15
C ALA A 270 -5.79 12.89 10.93
N THR A 271 -4.78 13.63 11.40
CA THR A 271 -5.00 14.89 12.13
C THR A 271 -5.65 15.94 11.24
N ILE A 272 -5.16 16.12 10.01
CA ILE A 272 -5.72 17.10 9.07
C ILE A 272 -7.19 16.76 8.73
N SER A 273 -7.45 15.53 8.28
CA SER A 273 -8.80 15.13 7.87
C SER A 273 -9.81 15.18 9.02
N LEU A 274 -9.46 14.66 10.20
CA LEU A 274 -10.37 14.66 11.35
C LEU A 274 -10.58 16.07 11.91
N SER A 275 -9.56 16.94 11.89
CA SER A 275 -9.71 18.34 12.32
C SER A 275 -10.64 19.11 11.39
N VAL A 276 -10.49 18.95 10.07
CA VAL A 276 -11.38 19.59 9.09
C VAL A 276 -12.81 19.06 9.21
N ALA A 277 -13.00 17.76 9.43
CA ALA A 277 -14.31 17.17 9.70
C ALA A 277 -14.96 17.78 10.96
N ALA A 278 -14.21 17.89 12.07
CA ALA A 278 -14.70 18.47 13.31
C ALA A 278 -15.05 19.96 13.17
N LEU A 279 -14.18 20.75 12.53
CA LEU A 279 -14.43 22.17 12.30
C LEU A 279 -15.65 22.38 11.38
N SER A 280 -15.74 21.61 10.30
CA SER A 280 -16.88 21.68 9.37
C SER A 280 -18.19 21.27 10.03
N PHE A 281 -18.15 20.28 10.94
CA PHE A 281 -19.31 19.93 11.76
C PHE A 281 -19.79 21.13 12.59
N VAL A 282 -18.88 21.82 13.28
CA VAL A 282 -19.19 23.03 14.06
C VAL A 282 -19.74 24.15 13.18
N ILE A 283 -19.14 24.37 12.01
CA ILE A 283 -19.65 25.35 11.02
C ILE A 283 -21.08 24.99 10.60
N GLY A 284 -21.36 23.71 10.35
CA GLY A 284 -22.71 23.24 10.03
C GLY A 284 -23.74 23.59 11.11
N ILE A 285 -23.37 23.48 12.39
CA ILE A 285 -24.22 23.91 13.53
C ILE A 285 -24.49 25.41 13.45
N ILE A 286 -23.44 26.21 13.28
CA ILE A 286 -23.54 27.68 13.27
C ILE A 286 -24.44 28.13 12.12
N VAL A 287 -24.19 27.62 10.91
CA VAL A 287 -24.92 28.00 9.69
C VAL A 287 -26.39 27.61 9.78
N LYS A 288 -26.72 26.42 10.29
CA LYS A 288 -28.13 26.01 10.50
C LYS A 288 -28.84 27.00 11.42
N LYS A 289 -28.19 27.37 12.54
CA LYS A 289 -28.77 28.28 13.54
C LYS A 289 -28.94 29.70 12.99
N THR A 290 -27.99 30.22 12.22
CA THR A 290 -28.05 31.60 11.71
C THR A 290 -29.02 31.76 10.55
N LEU A 291 -29.15 30.76 9.68
CA LEU A 291 -30.05 30.82 8.53
C LEU A 291 -31.50 30.43 8.86
N GLY A 292 -31.79 29.95 10.07
CA GLY A 292 -33.14 29.57 10.48
C GLY A 292 -33.70 28.39 9.68
N ILE A 293 -32.82 27.49 9.22
CA ILE A 293 -33.21 26.34 8.40
C ILE A 293 -33.81 25.25 9.31
N GLU A 294 -35.14 25.11 9.26
CA GLU A 294 -35.86 23.95 9.80
C GLU A 294 -36.04 22.92 8.66
N ILE A 295 -35.35 21.78 8.77
CA ILE A 295 -35.46 20.60 7.89
C ILE A 295 -35.86 19.43 8.78
#